data_AF-A0A4V0I5H0-F1
#
_entry.id   AF-A0A4V0I5H0-F1
#
_cell.length_a   1.000
_cell.length_b   1.000
_cell.length_c   1.000
_cell.angle_alpha   90.00
_cell.angle_beta   90.00
_cell.angle_gamma   90.00
#
_symmetry.space_group_name_H-M   'P 1'
#
loop_
_entity.id
_entity.type
_entity.pdbx_description
1 polymer ?
#
loop_
_entity_poly.entity_id
_entity_poly.type
_entity_poly.pdbx_seq_one_letter_code
_entity_poly.pdbx_strand_id
1 'polypeptide(L)' 'MVAEVHDRMPVILPGEHYAEWLDPGTDEARLLELLRPYPAELMVARDVGPAVNSSKNDSPACVAAG' A
#
# COMPACT_ATOMS: atom_id res chain seq x y z
N MET A 1 6.12 -6.32 9.47
CA MET A 1 6.58 -5.40 8.42
C MET A 1 6.08 -3.97 8.61
N VAL A 2 4.88 -3.54 8.15
CA VAL A 2 4.49 -2.11 8.24
C VAL A 2 4.42 -1.59 9.67
N ALA A 3 3.93 -2.39 10.61
CA ALA A 3 3.90 -2.05 12.04
C ALA A 3 5.29 -1.79 12.66
N GLU A 4 6.38 -2.19 12.01
CA GLU A 4 7.75 -1.86 12.45
C GLU A 4 8.14 -0.40 12.11
N VAL A 5 7.43 0.21 11.16
CA VAL A 5 7.68 1.59 10.70
C VAL A 5 6.55 2.53 11.10
N HIS A 6 5.30 2.06 11.11
CA HIS A 6 4.12 2.87 11.42
C HIS A 6 2.92 2.00 11.86
N ASP A 7 2.12 2.51 12.80
CA ASP A 7 0.90 1.86 13.33
C ASP A 7 -0.25 1.65 12.33
N ARG A 8 -0.14 2.16 11.09
CA ARG A 8 -1.23 2.10 10.09
C ARG A 8 -0.72 1.47 8.81
N MET A 9 -1.40 0.42 8.38
CA MET A 9 -1.16 -0.24 7.10
C MET A 9 -2.24 0.16 6.10
N PRO A 10 -1.88 0.56 4.87
CA PRO A 10 -2.86 0.71 3.80
C PRO A 10 -3.45 -0.66 3.44
N VAL A 11 -4.74 -0.70 3.10
CA VAL A 11 -5.35 -1.92 2.55
C VAL A 11 -4.87 -2.08 1.11
N ILE A 12 -4.10 -3.14 0.86
CA ILE A 12 -3.62 -3.49 -0.48
C ILE A 12 -4.52 -4.61 -1.00
N LEU A 13 -5.19 -4.36 -2.12
CA LEU A 13 -6.08 -5.33 -2.74
C LEU A 13 -5.33 -6.18 -3.78
N PRO A 14 -5.52 -7.51 -3.82
CA PRO A 14 -5.15 -8.33 -4.96
C PRO A 14 -5.90 -7.90 -6.23
N GLY A 15 -5.28 -8.10 -7.39
CA GLY A 15 -5.82 -7.69 -8.68
C GLY A 15 -7.19 -8.30 -8.99
N GLU A 16 -7.47 -9.52 -8.51
CA GLU A 16 -8.78 -10.16 -8.70
C GLU A 16 -9.95 -9.40 -8.06
N HIS A 17 -9.70 -8.56 -7.05
CA HIS A 17 -10.74 -7.82 -6.33
C HIS A 17 -10.95 -6.40 -6.87
N TYR A 18 -10.22 -5.96 -7.88
CA TYR A 18 -10.32 -4.58 -8.38
C TYR A 18 -11.69 -4.28 -9.00
N ALA A 19 -12.26 -5.22 -9.75
CA ALA A 19 -13.56 -5.04 -10.38
C ALA A 19 -14.66 -4.89 -9.30
N GLU A 20 -14.63 -5.74 -8.28
CA GLU A 20 -15.55 -5.69 -7.14
C GLU A 20 -15.40 -4.38 -6.35
N TRP A 21 -14.17 -3.93 -6.10
CA TRP A 21 -13.90 -2.67 -5.38
C TRP A 21 -14.38 -1.42 -6.12
N LEU A 22 -14.28 -1.41 -7.45
CA LEU A 22 -14.60 -0.25 -8.28
C LEU A 22 -16.07 -0.21 -8.73
N ASP A 23 -16.82 -1.31 -8.60
CA ASP A 23 -18.22 -1.38 -8.99
C ASP A 23 -19.12 -0.67 -7.95
N PRO A 24 -19.82 0.42 -8.33
CA PRO A 24 -20.74 1.11 -7.42
C PRO A 24 -21.94 0.26 -6.97
N GLY A 25 -22.21 -0.86 -7.66
CA GLY A 25 -23.25 -1.82 -7.31
C GLY A 25 -22.82 -2.88 -6.28
N THR A 26 -21.53 -2.94 -5.91
CA THR A 26 -21.05 -3.89 -4.91
C THR A 26 -21.62 -3.57 -3.53
N ASP A 27 -22.12 -4.60 -2.87
CA ASP A 27 -22.67 -4.47 -1.51
C ASP A 27 -21.59 -4.08 -0.49
N GLU A 28 -21.96 -3.23 0.48
CA GLU A 28 -21.03 -2.74 1.49
C GLU A 28 -20.42 -3.88 2.32
N ALA A 29 -21.20 -4.91 2.67
CA ALA A 29 -20.69 -6.03 3.45
C ALA A 29 -19.56 -6.78 2.71
N ARG A 30 -19.66 -6.88 1.38
CA ARG A 30 -18.60 -7.46 0.54
C ARG A 30 -17.36 -6.60 0.52
N LEU A 31 -17.50 -5.29 0.38
CA LEU A 31 -16.37 -4.37 0.43
C LEU A 31 -15.64 -4.42 1.77
N LEU A 32 -16.38 -4.54 2.88
CA LEU A 32 -15.80 -4.69 4.22
C LEU A 32 -14.98 -5.97 4.38
N GLU A 33 -15.36 -7.08 3.73
CA GLU A 33 -14.57 -8.33 3.72
C GLU A 33 -13.19 -8.16 3.06
N LEU A 34 -13.04 -7.19 2.16
CA LEU A 34 -11.77 -6.88 1.49
C LEU A 34 -10.81 -6.04 2.36
N LEU A 35 -11.31 -5.39 3.41
CA LEU A 35 -10.54 -4.48 4.27
C LEU A 35 -9.71 -5.24 5.33
N ARG A 36 -8.74 -6.03 4.87
CA ARG A 36 -7.86 -6.84 5.72
C ARG A 36 -6.38 -6.50 5.49
N PRO A 37 -5.50 -6.75 6.48
CA PRO A 37 -4.07 -6.62 6.30
C PRO A 37 -3.57 -7.47 5.12
N TYR A 38 -2.64 -6.92 4.35
CA TYR A 38 -2.02 -7.65 3.25
C TYR A 38 -0.95 -8.63 3.80
N PRO A 39 -0.79 -9.84 3.22
CA PRO A 39 0.19 -10.81 3.71
C PRO A 39 1.62 -10.24 3.65
N ALA A 40 2.32 -10.26 4.79
CA ALA A 40 3.63 -9.63 4.93
C ALA A 40 4.71 -10.34 4.12
N GLU A 41 4.58 -11.64 3.90
CA GLU A 41 5.45 -12.48 3.09
C GLU A 41 5.44 -12.12 1.59
N LEU A 42 4.40 -11.42 1.14
CA LEU A 42 4.27 -10.89 -0.22
C LEU A 42 4.82 -9.46 -0.34
N MET A 43 5.43 -8.94 0.72
CA MET A 43 5.96 -7.57 0.78
C MET A 43 7.45 -7.55 1.05
N VAL A 44 8.11 -6.49 0.60
CA VAL A 44 9.51 -6.20 0.92
C VAL A 44 9.60 -4.74 1.37
N ALA A 45 10.28 -4.52 2.48
CA ALA A 45 10.66 -3.19 2.96
C ALA A 45 12.17 -2.98 2.74
N ARG A 46 12.55 -1.75 2.39
CA ARG A 46 13.95 -1.32 2.28
C ARG A 46 14.07 0.15 2.63
N ASP A 47 15.22 0.52 3.17
CA ASP A 47 15.54 1.91 3.47
C ASP A 47 15.82 2.71 2.19
N VAL A 48 15.44 3.98 2.22
CA VAL A 48 15.66 4.94 1.13
C VAL A 48 16.23 6.26 1.67
N GLY A 49 16.90 7.02 0.80
CA GLY A 49 17.49 8.30 1.17
C GLY A 49 16.46 9.42 1.41
N PRO A 50 16.88 10.55 2.02
CA PRO A 50 15.99 11.64 2.41
C PRO A 50 15.40 12.44 1.23
N ALA A 51 15.77 12.12 -0.01
CA ALA A 51 15.25 12.79 -1.21
C ALA A 51 13.72 12.73 -1.29
N VAL A 52 13.11 11.64 -0.79
CA VAL A 52 11.65 11.45 -0.79
C VAL A 52 10.91 12.37 0.20
N ASN A 53 11.62 13.02 1.14
CA ASN A 53 10.99 13.87 2.17
C ASN A 53 10.45 15.20 1.63
N SER A 54 10.75 15.55 0.36
CA SER A 54 10.27 16.78 -0.28
C SER A 54 9.45 16.44 -1.51
N SER A 55 8.20 16.91 -1.54
CA SER A 55 7.27 16.73 -2.68
C SER A 55 7.72 17.42 -3.98
N LYS A 56 8.76 18.26 -3.94
CA LYS A 56 9.36 18.86 -5.14
C LYS A 56 10.23 17.88 -5.92
N ASN A 57 10.62 16.75 -5.31
CA ASN A 57 11.48 15.75 -5.94
C ASN A 57 10.61 14.67 -6.59
N ASP A 58 10.68 14.58 -7.92
CA ASP A 58 10.06 13.52 -8.71
C ASP A 58 11.12 12.91 -9.63
N SER A 59 11.97 12.07 -9.05
CA SER A 59 13.10 11.45 -9.74
C SER A 59 13.42 10.09 -9.16
N PRO A 60 14.20 9.23 -9.86
CA PRO A 60 14.61 7.92 -9.33
C PRO A 60 15.35 7.97 -7.99
N ALA A 61 15.94 9.12 -7.62
CA ALA A 61 16.59 9.31 -6.33
C ALA A 61 15.63 9.13 -5.14
N CYS A 62 14.32 9.33 -5.32
CA CYS A 62 13.31 9.15 -4.27
C CYS A 62 13.16 7.69 -3.81
N VAL A 63 13.61 6.72 -4.61
CA VAL A 63 13.58 5.29 -4.27
C VAL A 63 14.97 4.65 -4.24
N ALA A 64 16.02 5.48 -4.27
CA ALA A 64 17.40 5.01 -4.13
C ALA A 64 17.72 4.72 -2.66
N ALA A 65 18.65 3.79 -2.42
CA ALA A 65 19.14 3.50 -1.08
C ALA A 65 19.77 4.76 -0.45
N GLY A 66 19.61 4.89 0.86
CA GLY A 66 20.20 5.97 1.66
C GLY A 66 21.68 5.76 1.95
#